data_AF-A0A4Q3B2Q4-F1
#
_entry.id   AF-A0A4Q3B2Q4-F1
#
_cell.length_a   1.000
_cell.length_b   1.000
_cell.length_c   1.000
_cell.angle_alpha   90.00
_cell.angle_beta   90.00
_cell.angle_gamma   90.00
#
_symmetry.space_group_name_H-M   'P 1'
#
loop_
_entity.id
_entity.type
_entity.pdbx_description
1 polymer ?
#
loop_
_entity_poly.entity_id
_entity_poly.type
_entity_poly.pdbx_seq_one_letter_code
_entity_poly.pdbx_strand_id
1 'polypeptide(L)'
;MADYTSLMLYISGLEEEKDRIAEVNSFANNDYPFSLLDVNNTNVYPDAFPRFLYVGTYKNFDLPSFLKFLQYSVRWEYPEYVQLFVQQENDCTMSVYNNAGAELAVESKRE
;
A
#
# COMPACT_ATOMS: atom_id res chain seq x y z
N MET A 1 -11.40 16.09 -14.06
CA MET A 1 -9.97 15.74 -14.02
C MET A 1 -9.85 14.27 -13.69
N ALA A 2 -8.77 13.61 -14.12
CA ALA A 2 -8.44 12.27 -13.60
C ALA A 2 -7.99 12.45 -12.14
N ASP A 3 -8.42 11.57 -11.23
CA ASP A 3 -7.95 11.58 -9.84
C ASP A 3 -6.92 10.45 -9.68
N TYR A 4 -5.70 10.79 -9.27
CA TYR A 4 -4.65 9.80 -9.01
C TYR A 4 -4.53 9.50 -7.52
N THR A 5 -4.36 8.23 -7.19
CA THR A 5 -4.04 7.75 -5.84
C THR A 5 -2.70 7.05 -5.87
N SER A 6 -1.76 7.57 -5.09
CA SER A 6 -0.46 6.95 -4.85
C SER A 6 -0.52 6.10 -3.59
N LEU A 7 -0.01 4.87 -3.71
CA LEU A 7 0.05 3.89 -2.64
C LEU A 7 1.51 3.57 -2.35
N MET A 8 1.83 3.47 -1.07
CA MET A 8 3.07 2.88 -0.58
C MET A 8 2.71 1.86 0.50
N LEU A 9 3.01 0.59 0.24
CA LEU A 9 2.77 -0.51 1.15
C LEU A 9 4.11 -0.95 1.75
N TYR A 10 4.16 -0.94 3.07
CA TYR A 10 5.23 -1.54 3.85
C TYR A 10 4.77 -2.91 4.35
N ILE A 11 5.54 -3.94 4.03
CA ILE A 11 5.33 -5.31 4.53
C ILE A 11 6.52 -5.65 5.43
N SER A 12 6.29 -6.09 6.65
CA SER A 12 7.40 -6.51 7.51
C SER A 12 8.14 -7.71 6.92
N GLY A 13 9.46 -7.78 7.10
CA GLY A 13 10.27 -8.95 6.75
C GLY A 13 9.98 -10.21 7.59
N LEU A 14 9.00 -10.15 8.51
CA LEU A 14 8.45 -11.30 9.21
C LEU A 14 7.39 -12.06 8.39
N GLU A 15 6.85 -11.42 7.34
CA GLU A 15 5.90 -12.05 6.42
C GLU A 15 6.62 -12.84 5.33
N GLU A 16 5.92 -13.82 4.75
CA GLU A 16 6.31 -14.44 3.48
C GLU A 16 6.03 -13.46 2.33
N GLU A 17 6.93 -12.49 2.19
CA GLU A 17 6.80 -11.30 1.33
C GLU A 17 6.38 -11.62 -0.11
N LYS A 18 7.00 -12.64 -0.73
CA LYS A 18 6.71 -13.04 -2.12
C LYS A 18 5.26 -13.51 -2.29
N ASP A 19 4.74 -14.24 -1.32
CA ASP A 19 3.38 -14.76 -1.37
C ASP A 19 2.39 -13.64 -1.06
N ARG A 20 2.69 -12.81 -0.05
CA ARG A 20 1.87 -11.65 0.31
C ARG A 20 1.75 -10.63 -0.82
N ILE A 21 2.85 -10.28 -1.48
CA ILE A 21 2.79 -9.34 -2.60
C ILE A 21 2.06 -9.94 -3.81
N ALA A 22 2.19 -11.25 -4.05
CA ALA A 22 1.43 -11.93 -5.11
C ALA A 22 -0.08 -11.89 -4.83
N GLU A 23 -0.48 -12.08 -3.57
CA GLU A 23 -1.88 -11.93 -3.12
C GLU A 23 -2.35 -10.48 -3.27
N VAL A 24 -1.56 -9.50 -2.82
CA VAL A 24 -1.87 -8.05 -2.97
C VAL A 24 -2.06 -7.69 -4.45
N ASN A 25 -1.16 -8.13 -5.32
CA ASN A 25 -1.21 -7.87 -6.75
C ASN A 25 -2.32 -8.64 -7.49
N SER A 26 -3.01 -9.57 -6.83
CA SER A 26 -4.21 -10.21 -7.38
C SER A 26 -5.48 -9.36 -7.24
N PHE A 27 -5.39 -8.19 -6.59
CA PHE A 27 -6.50 -7.25 -6.48
C PHE A 27 -7.04 -6.85 -7.87
N ALA A 28 -8.32 -7.12 -8.09
CA ALA A 28 -9.01 -6.76 -9.32
C ALA A 28 -9.38 -5.28 -9.30
N ASN A 29 -8.52 -4.43 -9.87
CA ASN A 29 -8.85 -3.04 -10.14
C ASN A 29 -9.63 -2.95 -11.45
N ASN A 30 -10.87 -2.46 -11.39
CA ASN A 30 -11.90 -2.57 -12.44
C ASN A 30 -11.37 -2.39 -13.88
N ASP A 31 -10.63 -1.31 -14.13
CA ASP A 31 -10.29 -0.87 -15.49
C ASP A 31 -8.78 -0.93 -15.83
N TYR A 32 -7.91 -1.21 -14.86
CA TYR A 32 -6.46 -1.14 -15.05
C TYR A 32 -5.72 -2.24 -14.29
N PRO A 33 -4.63 -2.79 -14.87
CA PRO A 33 -3.81 -3.75 -14.16
C PRO A 33 -3.26 -3.13 -12.88
N PHE A 34 -3.53 -3.79 -11.75
CA PHE A 34 -2.98 -3.43 -10.46
C PHE A 34 -1.67 -4.20 -10.25
N SER A 35 -0.63 -3.48 -9.81
CA SER A 35 0.64 -4.07 -9.42
C SER A 35 1.43 -3.05 -8.61
N LEU A 36 1.84 -3.42 -7.40
CA LEU A 36 2.81 -2.67 -6.63
C LEU A 36 4.21 -3.19 -6.94
N LEU A 37 5.14 -2.25 -7.10
CA LEU A 37 6.53 -2.53 -7.47
C LEU A 37 7.41 -2.46 -6.23
N ASP A 38 8.25 -3.48 -6.02
CA ASP A 38 9.33 -3.44 -5.03
C ASP A 38 10.39 -2.42 -5.46
N VAL A 39 10.60 -1.39 -4.64
CA VAL A 39 11.61 -0.35 -4.91
C VAL A 39 13.05 -0.85 -4.70
N ASN A 40 13.23 -1.89 -3.89
CA ASN A 40 14.52 -2.44 -3.49
C ASN A 40 15.03 -3.53 -4.45
N ASN A 41 14.16 -4.12 -5.27
CA ASN A 41 14.56 -5.11 -6.29
C ASN A 41 15.32 -4.47 -7.47
N THR A 42 15.45 -3.14 -7.49
CA THR A 42 16.35 -2.49 -8.44
C THR A 42 17.79 -2.64 -7.92
N ASN A 43 18.62 -3.40 -8.64
CA ASN A 43 20.07 -3.55 -8.36
C ASN A 43 20.86 -2.22 -8.37
N VAL A 44 20.18 -1.09 -8.51
CA VAL A 44 20.75 0.24 -8.67
C VAL A 44 20.99 0.89 -7.31
N TYR A 45 20.11 0.70 -6.32
CA TYR A 45 20.20 1.39 -5.03
C TYR A 45 19.71 0.52 -3.85
N PRO A 46 20.45 -0.56 -3.49
CA PRO A 46 20.01 -1.53 -2.47
C PRO A 46 19.87 -0.94 -1.05
N ASP A 47 20.46 0.22 -0.78
CA ASP A 47 20.49 0.84 0.56
C ASP A 47 19.85 2.25 0.61
N ALA A 48 19.28 2.74 -0.50
CA ALA A 48 18.70 4.08 -0.54
C ALA A 48 17.28 4.15 0.03
N PHE A 49 16.57 3.02 0.06
CA PHE A 49 15.20 2.93 0.53
C PHE A 49 15.08 1.93 1.68
N PRO A 50 14.13 2.15 2.60
CA PRO A 50 13.74 1.10 3.53
C PRO A 50 13.37 -0.18 2.78
N ARG A 51 13.87 -1.31 3.28
CA ARG A 51 13.54 -2.63 2.72
C ARG A 51 12.04 -2.88 2.87
N PHE A 52 11.51 -3.70 1.96
CA PHE A 52 10.11 -4.17 1.98
C PHE A 52 9.06 -3.08 1.69
N LEU A 53 9.44 -2.09 0.86
CA LEU A 53 8.55 -1.05 0.37
C LEU A 53 8.09 -1.35 -1.05
N TYR A 54 6.79 -1.23 -1.22
CA TYR A 54 6.07 -1.49 -2.45
C TYR A 54 5.28 -0.25 -2.85
N VAL A 55 5.42 0.20 -4.10
CA VAL A 55 4.81 1.48 -4.53
C VAL A 55 4.03 1.33 -5.83
N GLY A 56 3.00 2.14 -5.98
CA GLY A 56 2.23 2.25 -7.23
C GLY A 56 1.32 3.47 -7.24
N THR A 57 0.98 3.95 -8.43
CA THR A 57 0.07 5.08 -8.62
C THR A 57 -1.01 4.70 -9.62
N TYR A 58 -2.27 4.94 -9.25
CA TYR A 58 -3.42 4.47 -10.01
C TYR A 58 -4.42 5.60 -10.24
N LYS A 59 -5.04 5.59 -11.43
CA LYS A 59 -6.09 6.53 -11.80
C LYS A 59 -7.46 5.98 -11.39
N ASN A 60 -8.30 6.82 -10.79
CA ASN A 60 -9.66 6.47 -10.33
C ASN A 60 -9.69 5.22 -9.43
N PHE A 61 -8.76 5.13 -8.47
CA PHE A 61 -8.57 3.95 -7.63
C PHE A 61 -9.67 3.79 -6.58
N ASP A 62 -10.25 2.60 -6.46
CA ASP A 62 -11.22 2.27 -5.41
C ASP A 62 -10.51 1.87 -4.10
N LEU A 63 -10.07 2.90 -3.37
CA LEU A 63 -9.38 2.73 -2.09
C LEU A 63 -10.20 1.94 -1.06
N PRO A 64 -11.50 2.22 -0.81
CA PRO A 64 -12.29 1.44 0.15
C PRO A 64 -12.35 -0.06 -0.17
N SER A 65 -12.50 -0.43 -1.44
CA SER A 65 -12.48 -1.85 -1.84
C SER A 65 -11.09 -2.47 -1.65
N PHE A 66 -10.03 -1.74 -1.96
CA PHE A 66 -8.67 -2.20 -1.74
C PHE A 66 -8.34 -2.42 -0.26
N LEU A 67 -8.75 -1.49 0.62
CA LEU A 67 -8.55 -1.64 2.07
C LEU A 67 -9.25 -2.89 2.62
N LYS A 68 -10.48 -3.16 2.18
CA LYS A 68 -11.18 -4.40 2.52
C LYS A 68 -10.45 -5.63 1.98
N PHE A 69 -9.96 -5.56 0.75
CA PHE A 69 -9.19 -6.66 0.15
C PHE A 69 -7.93 -6.97 0.96
N LEU A 70 -7.17 -5.95 1.37
CA LEU A 70 -6.00 -6.13 2.23
C LEU A 70 -6.37 -6.77 3.56
N GLN A 71 -7.46 -6.35 4.20
CA GLN A 71 -7.87 -6.88 5.50
C GLN A 71 -8.39 -8.33 5.45
N TYR A 72 -9.14 -8.70 4.42
CA TYR A 72 -9.95 -9.93 4.43
C TYR A 72 -9.50 -10.99 3.43
N SER A 73 -8.78 -10.61 2.38
CA SER A 73 -8.39 -11.52 1.29
C SER A 73 -6.92 -11.90 1.34
N VAL A 74 -6.06 -10.97 1.76
CA VAL A 74 -4.62 -11.22 1.92
C VAL A 74 -4.38 -11.88 3.27
N ARG A 75 -3.59 -12.95 3.28
CA ARG A 75 -3.42 -13.83 4.43
C ARG A 75 -2.23 -13.41 5.29
N TRP A 76 -2.31 -12.25 5.91
CA TRP A 76 -1.26 -11.76 6.80
C TRP A 76 -1.04 -12.69 8.01
N GLU A 77 0.22 -12.96 8.34
CA GLU A 77 0.58 -13.65 9.58
C GLU A 77 0.72 -12.66 10.74
N TYR A 78 1.29 -11.48 10.46
CA TYR A 78 1.52 -10.38 11.39
C TYR A 78 1.00 -9.05 10.80
N PRO A 79 -0.33 -8.90 10.61
CA PRO A 79 -0.92 -7.73 9.99
C PRO A 79 -0.58 -6.42 10.71
N GLU A 80 -0.31 -6.45 12.01
CA GLU A 80 0.06 -5.29 12.82
C GLU A 80 1.36 -4.61 12.37
N TYR A 81 2.23 -5.31 11.64
CA TYR A 81 3.46 -4.75 11.05
C TYR A 81 3.31 -4.40 9.56
N VAL A 82 2.09 -4.40 9.04
CA VAL A 82 1.77 -3.99 7.67
C VAL A 82 1.15 -2.61 7.68
N GLN A 83 1.71 -1.71 6.88
CA GLN A 83 1.26 -0.32 6.81
C GLN A 83 1.05 0.11 5.36
N LEU A 84 -0.08 0.73 5.09
CA LEU A 84 -0.40 1.35 3.81
C LEU A 84 -0.44 2.87 3.97
N PHE A 85 0.38 3.54 3.19
CA PHE A 85 0.38 4.98 3.03
C PHE A 85 -0.36 5.34 1.74
N VAL A 86 -1.24 6.32 1.81
CA VAL A 86 -2.09 6.74 0.69
C VAL A 86 -2.04 8.25 0.53
N GLN A 87 -1.78 8.70 -0.68
CA GLN A 87 -1.83 10.10 -1.05
C GLN A 87 -2.68 10.29 -2.31
N GLN A 88 -3.74 11.09 -2.20
CA GLN A 88 -4.58 11.46 -3.34
C GLN A 88 -4.03 12.75 -3.99
N GLU A 89 -4.17 12.89 -5.30
CA GLU A 89 -3.54 13.97 -6.11
C GLU A 89 -3.86 15.38 -5.60
N ASN A 90 -5.04 15.59 -5.00
CA ASN A 90 -5.49 16.89 -4.51
C ASN A 90 -5.41 17.02 -2.98
N ASP A 91 -4.94 15.99 -2.29
CA ASP A 91 -4.76 16.01 -0.85
C ASP A 91 -3.38 16.53 -0.47
N CYS A 92 -3.36 17.49 0.45
CA CYS A 92 -2.13 18.01 1.05
C CYS A 92 -1.63 17.13 2.21
N THR A 93 -2.30 16.01 2.48
CA THR A 93 -2.03 15.11 3.59
C THR A 93 -1.93 13.67 3.10
N MET A 94 -1.12 12.87 3.78
CA MET A 94 -1.01 11.45 3.53
C MET A 94 -1.81 10.71 4.61
N SER A 95 -2.69 9.81 4.18
CA SER A 95 -3.41 8.91 5.08
C SER A 95 -2.58 7.67 5.36
N VAL A 96 -2.61 7.19 6.60
CA VAL A 96 -1.88 6.00 7.01
C VAL A 96 -2.87 4.98 7.57
N TYR A 97 -2.85 3.78 7.00
CA TYR A 97 -3.65 2.65 7.40
C TYR A 97 -2.72 1.58 7.97
N ASN A 98 -2.92 1.20 9.23
CA ASN A 98 -2.16 0.15 9.90
C ASN A 98 -2.90 -1.18 9.84
N ASN A 99 -2.31 -2.24 10.39
CA ASN A 99 -2.99 -3.52 10.57
C ASN A 99 -3.59 -4.03 9.23
N ALA A 100 -2.77 -3.99 8.18
CA ALA A 100 -3.15 -4.34 6.82
C ALA A 100 -4.37 -3.59 6.25
N GLY A 101 -4.45 -2.28 6.47
CA GLY A 101 -5.49 -1.43 5.88
C GLY A 101 -6.60 -1.02 6.85
N ALA A 102 -6.47 -1.29 8.15
CA ALA A 102 -7.31 -0.68 9.16
C ALA A 102 -6.97 0.81 9.31
N GLU A 103 -7.99 1.65 9.30
CA GLU A 103 -7.82 3.10 9.44
C GLU A 103 -7.20 3.43 10.79
N LEU A 104 -6.14 4.23 10.76
CA LEU A 104 -5.60 4.87 11.93
C LEU A 104 -6.20 6.27 11.97
N ALA A 105 -7.05 6.55 12.96
CA ALA A 105 -7.50 7.91 13.25
C ALA A 105 -6.33 8.72 13.82
N VAL A 106 -5.41 9.16 12.96
CA VAL A 106 -4.43 10.18 13.32
C VAL A 106 -5.01 11.52 12.91
N GLU A 107 -5.83 12.10 13.80
CA GLU A 107 -6.13 13.52 13.73
C GLU A 107 -4.80 14.28 13.83
N SER A 108 -4.28 14.76 12.70
CA SER A 108 -3.23 15.77 12.73
C SER A 108 -3.83 17.03 13.37
N LYS A 109 -3.54 17.24 14.66
CA LYS A 109 -3.76 18.54 15.27
C LYS A 109 -2.81 19.51 14.58
N ARG A 110 -3.36 20.38 13.72
CA ARG A 110 -2.69 21.63 13.35
C ARG A 110 -2.58 22.47 14.62
N GLU A 111 -1.36 22.63 15.13
CA GLU A 111 -1.00 23.74 16.00
C GLU A 111 -0.93 25.05 15.21
#